data_AF-A0ABD1AU54-F1
#
_entry.id   AF-A0ABD1AU54-F1
#
_cell.length_a   1.000
_cell.length_b   1.000
_cell.length_c   1.000
_cell.angle_alpha   90.00
_cell.angle_beta   90.00
_cell.angle_gamma   90.00
#
_symmetry.space_group_name_H-M   'P 1'
#
loop_
_entity.id
_entity.type
_entity.pdbx_description
1 polymer ?
#
loop_
_entity_poly.entity_id
_entity_poly.type
_entity_poly.pdbx_seq_one_letter_code
_entity_poly.pdbx_strand_id
1 'polypeptide(L)'
;MNLFDYSIDVSHMVCFPSLKSLCHTQVDLFDKEYLPLLLANCPALEDLTLERYHDDNIGAVSINVPSLKALSIHIESGCSSDGVEIVAPSLTYINLEDRSNKHLLIENMLKLEVAIH
;
A
#
# COMPACT_ATOMS: atom_id res chain seq x y z
N MET A 1 5.16 -26.54 -32.38
CA MET A 1 4.41 -27.07 -31.23
C MET A 1 4.42 -25.98 -30.16
N ASN A 2 3.23 -25.56 -29.76
CA ASN A 2 2.97 -24.49 -28.81
C ASN A 2 3.39 -24.84 -27.38
N LEU A 3 3.37 -23.78 -26.57
CA LEU A 3 3.03 -23.74 -25.15
C LEU A 3 4.19 -23.90 -24.15
N PHE A 4 4.89 -22.80 -23.92
CA PHE A 4 5.12 -22.40 -22.53
C PHE A 4 4.21 -21.20 -22.26
N ASP A 5 2.92 -21.49 -22.14
CA ASP A 5 2.06 -20.69 -21.29
C ASP A 5 2.51 -21.02 -19.86
N TYR A 6 3.52 -20.28 -19.38
CA TYR A 6 3.83 -20.29 -17.96
C TYR A 6 2.80 -19.39 -17.29
N SER A 7 1.56 -19.89 -17.20
CA SER A 7 0.61 -19.37 -16.25
C SER A 7 1.25 -19.60 -14.88
N ILE A 8 1.83 -18.54 -14.30
CA ILE A 8 2.07 -18.52 -12.87
C ILE A 8 0.71 -18.78 -12.26
N ASP A 9 0.52 -20.00 -11.77
CA ASP A 9 -0.65 -20.34 -10.99
C ASP A 9 -0.60 -19.48 -9.73
N VAL A 10 -1.37 -18.38 -9.77
CA VAL A 10 -1.51 -17.40 -8.69
C VAL A 10 -1.98 -18.08 -7.39
N SER A 11 -2.48 -19.32 -7.47
CA SER A 11 -2.88 -20.18 -6.36
C SER A 11 -1.75 -20.55 -5.39
N HIS A 12 -0.48 -20.24 -5.70
CA HIS A 12 0.65 -20.49 -4.80
C HIS A 12 1.25 -19.24 -4.14
N MET A 13 0.57 -18.09 -4.20
CA MET A 13 0.99 -16.99 -3.34
C MET A 13 0.79 -17.37 -1.88
N VAL A 14 1.85 -17.21 -1.10
CA VAL A 14 1.83 -17.42 0.34
C VAL A 14 0.81 -16.44 0.92
N CYS A 15 -0.33 -16.97 1.32
CA CYS A 15 -1.36 -16.22 2.01
C CYS A 15 -0.97 -16.10 3.48
N PHE A 16 -1.00 -14.89 4.02
CA PHE A 16 -0.81 -14.61 5.43
C PHE A 16 -2.15 -14.18 6.04
N PRO A 17 -3.12 -15.11 6.19
CA PRO A 17 -4.50 -14.78 6.52
C PRO A 17 -4.68 -14.16 7.90
N SER A 18 -3.70 -14.32 8.78
CA SER A 18 -3.70 -13.81 10.16
C SER A 18 -2.71 -12.65 10.37
N LEU A 19 -2.02 -12.19 9.33
CA LEU A 19 -1.06 -11.10 9.47
C LEU A 19 -1.82 -9.80 9.75
N LYS A 20 -1.55 -9.19 10.90
CA LYS A 20 -2.19 -7.96 11.36
C LYS A 20 -1.36 -6.72 11.13
N SER A 21 -0.04 -6.85 11.08
CA SER A 21 0.87 -5.73 10.97
C SER A 21 1.95 -6.04 9.95
N LEU A 22 2.13 -5.13 9.00
CA LEU A 22 3.20 -5.14 8.02
C LEU A 22 3.90 -3.78 8.12
N CYS A 23 4.96 -3.73 8.91
CA CYS A 23 5.66 -2.49 9.26
C CYS A 23 7.16 -2.66 9.02
N HIS A 24 7.86 -1.58 8.61
CA HIS A 24 9.32 -1.53 8.44
C HIS A 24 9.91 -2.65 7.58
N THR A 25 9.38 -2.81 6.37
CA THR A 25 9.99 -3.68 5.38
C THR A 25 11.16 -2.95 4.72
N GLN A 26 12.36 -3.55 4.69
CA GLN A 26 13.49 -3.07 3.87
C GLN A 26 13.25 -3.28 2.35
N VAL A 27 11.99 -3.27 1.94
CA VAL A 27 11.50 -3.54 0.59
C VAL A 27 10.67 -2.33 0.22
N ASP A 28 10.93 -1.78 -0.96
CA ASP A 28 10.07 -0.78 -1.56
C ASP A 28 8.73 -1.44 -1.91
N LEU A 29 7.75 -1.25 -1.04
CA LEU A 29 6.40 -1.76 -1.23
C LEU A 29 5.55 -0.78 -2.06
N PHE A 30 6.10 0.35 -2.50
CA PHE A 30 5.43 1.34 -3.33
C PHE A 30 5.41 0.93 -4.82
N ASP A 31 5.15 -0.35 -5.08
CA ASP A 31 5.08 -0.90 -6.43
C ASP A 31 3.61 -1.25 -6.80
N LYS A 32 3.17 -0.80 -7.97
CA LYS A 32 1.80 -1.00 -8.47
C LYS A 32 1.40 -2.44 -8.73
N GLU A 33 2.35 -3.30 -9.05
CA GLU A 33 2.12 -4.71 -9.36
C GLU A 33 2.19 -5.55 -8.09
N TYR A 34 3.18 -5.27 -7.22
CA TYR A 34 3.39 -6.06 -6.01
C TYR A 34 2.49 -5.67 -4.84
N LEU A 35 2.23 -4.38 -4.62
CA LEU A 35 1.45 -3.93 -3.46
C LEU A 35 0.02 -4.50 -3.46
N PRO A 36 -0.79 -4.38 -4.53
CA PRO A 36 -2.16 -4.91 -4.51
C PRO A 36 -2.18 -6.41 -4.29
N LEU A 37 -1.19 -7.11 -4.85
CA LEU A 37 -1.03 -8.55 -4.74
C LEU A 37 -0.67 -8.98 -3.32
N LEU A 38 0.26 -8.27 -2.66
CA LEU A 38 0.61 -8.50 -1.26
C LEU A 38 -0.59 -8.25 -0.33
N LEU A 39 -1.31 -7.14 -0.55
CA LEU A 39 -2.48 -6.79 0.26
C LEU A 39 -3.62 -7.80 0.10
N ALA A 40 -3.84 -8.34 -1.11
CA ALA A 40 -4.82 -9.40 -1.35
C ALA A 40 -4.50 -10.70 -0.59
N ASN A 41 -3.22 -10.94 -0.27
CA ASN A 41 -2.76 -12.10 0.50
C ASN A 41 -2.75 -11.87 2.02
N CYS A 42 -3.10 -10.66 2.49
CA CYS A 42 -3.10 -10.28 3.91
C CYS A 42 -4.49 -9.72 4.34
N PRO A 43 -5.57 -10.52 4.28
CA PRO A 43 -6.94 -10.03 4.48
C PRO A 43 -7.28 -9.54 5.89
N ALA A 44 -6.45 -9.85 6.90
CA ALA A 44 -6.65 -9.43 8.28
C ALA A 44 -5.74 -8.26 8.70
N LEU A 45 -5.08 -7.61 7.73
CA LEU A 45 -4.11 -6.55 8.00
C LEU A 45 -4.78 -5.33 8.64
N GLU A 46 -4.31 -4.95 9.83
CA GLU A 46 -4.80 -3.83 10.64
C GLU A 46 -3.82 -2.64 10.63
N ASP A 47 -2.53 -2.88 10.42
CA ASP A 47 -1.46 -1.87 10.42
C ASP A 47 -0.52 -2.06 9.22
N LEU A 48 -0.30 -0.99 8.46
CA LEU A 48 0.54 -0.97 7.27
C LEU A 48 1.50 0.22 7.29
N THR A 49 2.78 -0.04 7.13
CA THR A 49 3.81 0.97 6.81
C THR A 49 4.29 0.75 5.39
N LEU A 50 4.24 1.79 4.58
CA LEU A 50 4.82 1.82 3.25
C LEU A 50 5.99 2.80 3.23
N GLU A 51 7.10 2.37 2.65
CA GLU A 51 8.33 3.15 2.54
C GLU A 51 8.71 3.21 1.05
N ARG A 52 8.88 4.41 0.49
CA ARG A 52 9.33 4.63 -0.88
C ARG A 52 10.77 5.13 -0.87
N TYR A 53 11.66 4.38 -1.51
CA TYR A 53 13.09 4.63 -1.54
C TYR A 53 13.61 5.00 -2.93
N HIS A 54 12.85 4.70 -3.98
CA HIS A 54 13.28 4.89 -5.36
C HIS A 54 12.27 5.67 -6.22
N ASP A 55 12.78 6.50 -7.13
CA ASP A 55 11.98 7.20 -8.16
C ASP A 55 11.93 6.36 -9.44
N ASP A 56 10.94 5.47 -9.50
CA ASP A 56 10.73 4.53 -10.60
C ASP A 56 9.60 4.97 -11.53
N ASN A 57 9.06 6.19 -11.37
CA ASN A 57 7.95 6.73 -12.17
C ASN A 57 6.72 5.79 -12.19
N ILE A 58 6.62 4.96 -11.14
CA ILE A 58 5.52 4.06 -10.89
C ILE A 58 4.40 4.95 -10.35
N GLY A 59 3.49 5.38 -11.24
CA GLY A 59 2.37 6.29 -10.93
C GLY A 59 1.47 5.89 -9.73
N ALA A 60 0.20 6.31 -9.73
CA ALA A 60 -0.63 6.15 -8.53
C ALA A 60 -0.81 4.69 -8.02
N VAL A 61 -0.64 4.47 -6.71
CA VAL A 61 -0.86 3.18 -6.02
C VAL A 61 -2.22 3.15 -5.31
N SER A 62 -2.82 1.96 -5.22
CA SER A 62 -4.12 1.75 -4.58
C SER A 62 -4.01 0.80 -3.39
N ILE A 63 -4.46 1.27 -2.22
CA ILE A 63 -4.54 0.50 -0.98
C ILE A 63 -6.00 0.13 -0.74
N ASN A 64 -6.36 -1.12 -1.00
CA ASN A 64 -7.72 -1.63 -0.76
C ASN A 64 -7.69 -2.74 0.29
N VAL A 65 -7.86 -2.34 1.55
CA VAL A 65 -7.77 -3.25 2.71
C VAL A 65 -8.86 -2.88 3.72
N PRO A 66 -10.00 -3.58 3.72
CA PRO A 66 -11.13 -3.24 4.58
C PRO A 66 -10.84 -3.30 6.09
N SER A 67 -9.89 -4.14 6.51
CA SER A 67 -9.49 -4.32 7.90
C SER A 67 -8.50 -3.28 8.41
N LEU A 68 -7.91 -2.46 7.52
CA LEU A 68 -6.81 -1.56 7.87
C LEU A 68 -7.28 -0.45 8.80
N LYS A 69 -6.58 -0.26 9.91
CA LYS A 69 -6.87 0.72 10.97
C LYS A 69 -5.81 1.82 11.07
N ALA A 70 -4.56 1.48 10.77
CA ALA A 70 -3.43 2.39 10.78
C ALA A 70 -2.65 2.29 9.46
N LEU A 71 -2.32 3.44 8.88
CA LEU A 71 -1.49 3.57 7.68
C LEU A 71 -0.38 4.58 7.94
N SER A 72 0.87 4.19 7.67
CA SER A 72 2.01 5.11 7.64
C SER A 72 2.65 5.07 6.26
N ILE A 73 2.90 6.24 5.67
CA ILE A 73 3.58 6.39 4.39
C ILE A 73 4.81 7.26 4.59
N HIS A 74 5.98 6.73 4.25
CA HIS A 74 7.25 7.44 4.29
C HIS A 74 7.82 7.52 2.87
N ILE A 75 8.09 8.73 2.40
CA ILE A 75 8.66 8.98 1.07
C ILE A 75 10.00 9.67 1.24
N GLU A 76 11.06 9.02 0.77
CA GLU A 76 12.41 9.57 0.83
C GLU A 76 12.66 10.65 -0.22
N SER A 77 13.66 11.50 0.06
CA SER A 77 14.03 12.61 -0.82
C SER A 77 14.44 12.11 -2.20
N GLY A 78 13.98 12.79 -3.25
CA GLY A 78 14.31 12.43 -4.63
C GLY A 78 13.31 11.48 -5.30
N CYS A 79 12.32 10.95 -4.56
CA CYS A 79 11.22 10.19 -5.13
C CYS A 79 10.14 11.11 -5.71
N SER A 80 9.38 10.64 -6.71
CA SER A 80 8.10 11.25 -7.05
C SER A 80 7.04 10.81 -6.05
N SER A 81 6.12 11.73 -5.75
CA SER A 81 4.89 11.42 -5.03
C SER A 81 3.78 11.25 -6.06
N ASP A 82 3.66 10.04 -6.57
CA ASP A 82 2.48 9.68 -7.34
C ASP A 82 1.28 9.54 -6.40
N GLY A 83 0.08 9.80 -6.92
CA GLY A 83 -1.14 9.80 -6.10
C GLY A 83 -1.35 8.48 -5.35
N VAL A 84 -1.90 8.54 -4.13
CA VAL A 84 -2.28 7.34 -3.38
C VAL A 84 -3.79 7.31 -3.24
N GLU A 85 -4.41 6.24 -3.74
CA GLU A 85 -5.83 5.95 -3.53
C GLU A 85 -5.98 5.02 -2.33
N ILE A 86 -6.82 5.41 -1.36
CA ILE A 86 -7.01 4.66 -0.13
C ILE A 86 -8.49 4.25 0.00
N VAL A 87 -8.73 2.94 -0.06
CA VAL A 87 -10.02 2.29 0.16
C VAL A 87 -9.92 1.41 1.42
N ALA A 88 -9.99 2.05 2.58
CA ALA A 88 -9.84 1.41 3.88
C ALA A 88 -10.92 1.93 4.86
N PRO A 89 -12.15 1.37 4.84
CA PRO A 89 -13.26 1.84 5.68
C PRO A 89 -13.02 1.79 7.19
N SER A 90 -12.11 0.93 7.66
CA SER A 90 -11.78 0.83 9.10
C SER A 90 -10.64 1.76 9.52
N LEU A 91 -10.14 2.61 8.62
CA LEU A 91 -8.95 3.41 8.85
C LEU A 91 -9.23 4.54 9.85
N THR A 92 -8.49 4.52 10.96
CA THR A 92 -8.62 5.49 12.06
C THR A 92 -7.38 6.35 12.26
N TYR A 93 -6.24 5.93 11.69
CA TYR A 93 -4.95 6.61 11.84
C TYR A 93 -4.21 6.66 10.51
N ILE A 94 -3.67 7.83 10.18
CA ILE A 94 -2.83 8.07 9.02
C ILE A 94 -1.61 8.90 9.45
N ASN A 95 -0.42 8.41 9.14
CA ASN A 95 0.84 9.16 9.24
C ASN A 95 1.47 9.32 7.85
N LEU A 96 1.92 10.53 7.53
CA LEU A 96 2.50 10.86 6.23
C LEU A 96 3.80 11.63 6.46
N GLU A 97 4.91 11.04 6.05
CA GLU A 97 6.22 11.66 6.08
C GLU A 97 6.73 11.80 4.65
N ASP A 98 6.46 12.96 4.06
CA ASP A 98 6.91 13.29 2.72
C ASP A 98 8.20 14.13 2.78
N ARG A 99 9.33 13.51 2.44
CA ARG A 99 10.61 14.21 2.27
C ARG A 99 10.89 14.52 0.81
N SER A 100 9.95 14.21 -0.09
CA SER A 100 10.10 14.51 -1.50
C SER A 100 9.88 16.01 -1.77
N ASN A 101 10.49 16.50 -2.84
CA ASN A 101 10.31 17.89 -3.28
C ASN A 101 8.98 18.10 -4.04
N LYS A 102 8.09 17.10 -4.06
CA LYS A 102 6.81 17.08 -4.79
C LYS A 102 5.71 16.73 -3.79
N HIS A 103 4.55 17.39 -3.86
CA HIS A 103 3.47 17.14 -2.90
C HIS A 103 2.76 15.81 -3.14
N LEU A 104 2.64 14.96 -2.11
CA LEU A 104 1.71 13.83 -2.10
C LEU A 104 0.26 14.28 -2.31
N LEU A 105 -0.39 13.66 -3.30
CA LEU A 105 -1.83 13.75 -3.51
C LEU A 105 -2.49 12.51 -2.91
N ILE A 106 -3.35 12.72 -1.92
CA ILE A 106 -4.16 11.66 -1.31
C ILE A 106 -5.60 11.85 -1.76
N GLU A 107 -6.09 10.91 -2.54
CA GLU A 107 -7.48 10.86 -2.93
C GLU A 107 -8.25 10.04 -1.90
N ASN A 108 -8.99 10.77 -1.06
CA ASN A 108 -9.63 10.19 0.10
C ASN A 108 -11.04 9.69 -0.26
N MET A 109 -11.17 8.37 -0.45
CA MET A 109 -12.48 7.69 -0.54
C MET A 109 -13.00 7.27 0.86
N LEU A 110 -12.43 7.83 1.93
CA LEU A 110 -12.78 7.48 3.30
C LEU A 110 -14.15 8.05 3.70
N LYS A 111 -14.99 7.21 4.30
CA LYS A 111 -16.06 7.66 5.19
C LYS A 111 -15.46 7.94 6.57
N LEU A 112 -14.75 9.05 6.73
CA LEU A 112 -14.25 9.47 8.04
C LEU A 112 -15.40 10.06 8.87
N GLU A 113 -15.83 9.37 9.92
CA GLU A 113 -16.51 10.02 11.04
C GLU A 113 -15.44 10.70 11.90
N VAL A 114 -15.19 11.98 11.62
CA VAL A 114 -14.22 12.78 12.37
C VAL A 114 -14.75 13.01 13.79
N ALA A 115 -14.04 12.51 14.80
CA ALA A 115 -14.17 12.98 16.18
C ALA A 115 -13.21 14.15 16.39
N ILE A 116 -13.77 15.34 16.63
CA ILE A 116 -13.03 16.57 16.93
C ILE A 116 -12.76 16.61 18.43
N HIS A 117 -11.51 16.83 18.84
CA HIS A 117 -11.16 17.35 20.16
C HIS A 117 -10.31 18.60 19.99
#